data_AF-A0A6A6Z292-F1
#
_entry.id   AF-A0A6A6Z292-F1
#
_cell.length_a   1.000
_cell.length_b   1.000
_cell.length_c   1.000
_cell.angle_alpha   90.00
_cell.angle_beta   90.00
_cell.angle_gamma   90.00
#
_symmetry.space_group_name_H-M   'P 1'
#
loop_
_entity.id
_entity.type
_entity.pdbx_description
1 polymer ?
#
loop_
_entity_poly.entity_id
_entity_poly.type
_entity_poly.pdbx_seq_one_letter_code
_entity_poly.pdbx_strand_id
1 'polypeptide(L)'
;MIRTAATPSKSSHQRLFAEKVQDVQCKNDVLDEIRDLARKKREGKWARLIPAQDIIAIIYNGAAGSCPGRRLIIDFFAHRNISKFLGTEDYNTYPAEFLWDVIVRLHQVRPSALEDPTEKNDKSSYHEPVDDESKSINEDKQGDQSKSVNGASK
;
A
#
# COMPACT_ATOMS: atom_id res chain seq x y z
N MET A 1 1.69 6.95 -42.85
CA MET A 1 2.00 6.63 -41.44
C MET A 1 2.52 7.90 -40.78
N ILE A 2 1.69 8.64 -40.04
CA ILE A 2 2.05 9.93 -39.46
C ILE A 2 2.61 9.67 -38.05
N ARG A 3 3.90 9.94 -37.84
CA ARG A 3 4.52 9.91 -36.51
C ARG A 3 4.14 11.21 -35.79
N THR A 4 3.21 11.13 -34.85
CA THR A 4 2.92 12.22 -33.91
C THR A 4 4.12 12.41 -32.99
N ALA A 5 4.77 13.56 -33.08
CA ALA A 5 5.87 13.93 -32.21
C ALA A 5 5.38 14.06 -30.76
N ALA A 6 5.97 13.29 -29.85
CA ALA A 6 5.73 13.42 -28.42
C ALA A 6 6.32 14.76 -27.94
N THR A 7 5.45 15.70 -27.59
CA THR A 7 5.85 16.97 -26.97
C THR A 7 6.54 16.71 -25.64
N PRO A 8 7.72 17.30 -25.37
CA PRO A 8 8.44 17.09 -24.11
C PRO A 8 7.60 17.58 -22.92
N SER A 9 7.48 16.71 -21.92
CA SER A 9 6.74 16.92 -20.68
C SER A 9 7.32 18.10 -19.88
N LYS A 10 6.64 19.25 -19.94
CA LYS A 10 6.96 20.48 -19.20
C LYS A 10 6.47 20.48 -17.73
N SER A 11 6.12 19.34 -17.15
CA SER A 11 5.18 19.32 -16.01
C SER A 11 5.76 19.67 -14.63
N SER A 12 7.03 19.37 -14.34
CA SER A 12 7.54 19.48 -12.95
C SER A 12 7.99 20.90 -12.56
N HIS A 13 8.75 21.59 -13.44
CA HIS A 13 9.34 22.89 -13.13
C HIS A 13 8.31 24.03 -13.20
N GLN A 14 7.34 23.92 -14.11
CA GLN A 14 6.28 24.92 -14.28
C GLN A 14 5.37 24.99 -13.04
N ARG A 15 5.21 23.85 -12.33
CA ARG A 15 4.41 23.75 -11.11
C ARG A 15 5.03 24.48 -9.92
N LEU A 16 6.35 24.36 -9.74
CA LEU A 16 7.10 25.10 -8.71
C LEU A 16 7.07 26.61 -8.94
N PHE A 17 7.16 27.03 -10.21
CA PHE A 17 7.07 28.45 -10.58
C PHE A 17 5.66 29.01 -10.34
N ALA A 18 4.62 28.29 -10.79
CA ALA A 18 3.22 28.67 -10.55
C ALA A 18 2.88 28.73 -9.05
N GLU A 19 3.51 27.88 -8.23
CA GLU A 19 3.37 27.94 -6.78
C GLU A 19 3.94 29.22 -6.18
N LYS A 20 5.14 29.63 -6.62
CA LYS A 20 5.76 30.88 -6.19
C LYS A 20 5.09 32.13 -6.74
N VAL A 21 4.52 32.06 -7.95
CA VAL A 21 3.77 33.16 -8.58
C VAL A 21 2.33 33.28 -8.03
N GLN A 22 1.89 32.29 -7.24
CA GLN A 22 0.53 32.22 -6.69
C GLN A 22 -0.59 32.31 -7.76
N ASP A 23 -0.31 31.87 -8.99
CA ASP A 23 -1.33 31.81 -10.03
C ASP A 23 -2.29 30.65 -9.74
N VAL A 24 -3.46 31.00 -9.22
CA VAL A 24 -4.52 30.05 -8.87
C VAL A 24 -5.04 29.31 -10.10
N GLN A 25 -5.11 29.99 -11.25
CA GLN A 25 -5.62 29.37 -12.48
C GLN A 25 -4.64 28.29 -12.95
N CYS A 26 -3.35 28.61 -13.01
CA CYS A 26 -2.33 27.64 -13.40
C CYS A 26 -2.30 26.42 -12.45
N LYS A 27 -2.45 26.63 -11.14
CA LYS A 27 -2.55 25.52 -10.17
C LYS A 27 -3.74 24.61 -10.46
N ASN A 28 -4.91 25.18 -10.76
CA ASN A 28 -6.10 24.41 -11.08
C ASN A 28 -5.94 23.65 -12.40
N ASP A 29 -5.43 24.30 -13.44
CA ASP A 29 -5.19 23.68 -14.75
C ASP A 29 -4.26 22.46 -14.64
N VAL A 30 -3.20 22.55 -13.83
CA VAL A 30 -2.29 21.42 -13.58
C VAL A 30 -3.00 20.27 -12.84
N LEU A 31 -3.89 20.57 -11.89
CA LEU A 31 -4.64 19.54 -11.17
C LEU A 31 -5.66 18.85 -12.08
N ASP A 32 -6.34 19.61 -12.94
CA ASP A 32 -7.26 19.09 -13.93
C ASP A 32 -6.54 18.21 -14.95
N GLU A 33 -5.36 18.64 -15.42
CA GLU A 33 -4.54 17.83 -16.32
C GLU A 33 -4.11 16.51 -15.68
N ILE A 34 -3.65 16.53 -14.42
CA ILE A 34 -3.28 15.31 -13.68
C ILE A 34 -4.49 14.38 -13.54
N ARG A 35 -5.65 14.93 -13.20
CA ARG A 35 -6.90 14.17 -13.06
C ARG A 35 -7.31 13.52 -14.38
N ASP A 36 -7.23 14.26 -15.47
CA ASP A 36 -7.56 13.78 -16.82
C ASP A 36 -6.58 12.72 -17.30
N LEU A 37 -5.29 12.93 -17.08
CA LEU A 37 -4.25 11.94 -17.38
C LEU A 37 -4.48 10.64 -16.60
N ALA A 38 -4.85 10.72 -15.32
CA ALA A 38 -5.16 9.55 -14.50
C ALA A 38 -6.48 8.85 -14.86
N ARG A 39 -7.34 9.48 -15.67
CA ARG A 39 -8.58 8.92 -16.22
C ARG A 39 -8.41 8.36 -17.64
N LYS A 40 -7.44 8.85 -18.41
CA LYS A 40 -7.19 8.39 -19.78
C LYS A 40 -6.81 6.92 -19.81
N LYS A 41 -7.63 6.12 -20.51
CA LYS A 41 -7.33 4.72 -20.82
C LYS A 41 -6.32 4.69 -21.97
N ARG A 42 -5.13 4.12 -21.77
CA ARG A 42 -4.19 3.89 -22.87
C ARG A 42 -4.40 2.48 -23.42
N GLU A 43 -4.72 2.38 -24.71
CA GLU A 43 -4.62 1.11 -25.48
C GLU A 43 -5.27 -0.09 -24.79
N GLY A 44 -6.48 0.08 -24.26
CA GLY A 44 -7.24 -0.99 -23.62
C GLY A 44 -6.78 -1.35 -22.19
N LYS A 45 -5.65 -0.83 -21.70
CA LYS A 45 -5.19 -1.01 -20.32
C LYS A 45 -5.43 0.26 -19.52
N TRP A 46 -5.87 0.09 -18.28
CA TRP A 46 -5.85 1.19 -17.31
C TRP A 46 -4.39 1.48 -16.98
N ALA A 47 -3.76 2.37 -17.74
CA ALA A 47 -2.49 2.97 -17.36
C ALA A 47 -2.75 3.78 -16.10
N ARG A 48 -2.49 3.19 -14.94
CA ARG A 48 -2.55 3.89 -13.66
C ARG A 48 -1.38 4.86 -13.64
N LEU A 49 -1.60 6.06 -14.16
CA LEU A 49 -0.62 7.12 -14.02
C LEU A 49 -0.64 7.55 -12.56
N ILE A 50 0.32 7.04 -11.81
CA ILE A 50 0.56 7.45 -10.44
C ILE A 50 1.70 8.46 -10.50
N PRO A 51 1.58 9.61 -9.83
CA PRO A 51 2.69 10.55 -9.73
C PRO A 51 3.94 9.81 -9.24
N ALA A 52 5.04 10.02 -9.95
CA ALA A 52 6.32 9.47 -9.54
C ALA A 52 6.76 10.09 -8.21
N GLN A 53 7.62 9.37 -7.49
CA GLN A 53 8.06 9.73 -6.15
C GLN A 53 8.74 11.10 -6.08
N ASP A 54 9.51 11.46 -7.11
CA ASP A 54 10.14 12.77 -7.27
C ASP A 54 9.11 13.91 -7.28
N ILE A 55 7.99 13.73 -7.98
CA ILE A 55 6.89 14.71 -8.02
C ILE A 55 6.25 14.86 -6.64
N ILE A 56 6.10 13.76 -5.90
CA ILE A 56 5.52 13.78 -4.54
C ILE A 56 6.45 14.52 -3.59
N ALA A 57 7.75 14.23 -3.64
CA ALA A 57 8.76 14.92 -2.85
C ALA A 57 8.78 16.42 -3.15
N ILE A 58 8.69 16.81 -4.43
CA ILE A 58 8.60 18.23 -4.83
C ILE A 58 7.39 18.92 -4.19
N ILE A 59 6.22 18.26 -4.17
CA ILE A 59 4.99 18.85 -3.63
C ILE A 59 5.04 18.94 -2.11
N TYR A 60 5.58 17.92 -1.41
CA TYR A 60 5.68 17.96 0.04
C TYR A 60 6.78 18.90 0.54
N ASN A 61 7.86 19.06 -0.21
CA ASN A 61 8.92 20.01 0.14
C ASN A 61 8.61 21.45 -0.28
N GLY A 62 7.79 21.64 -1.33
CA GLY A 62 7.52 22.95 -1.93
C GLY A 62 6.19 23.60 -1.53
N ALA A 63 5.19 22.80 -1.16
CA ALA A 63 3.84 23.31 -0.90
C ALA A 63 3.51 23.38 0.59
N ALA A 64 2.69 24.37 0.97
CA ALA A 64 2.10 24.44 2.30
C ALA A 64 1.23 23.20 2.61
N GLY A 65 1.15 22.84 3.89
CA GLY A 65 0.60 21.57 4.39
C GLY A 65 -0.80 21.18 3.90
N SER A 66 -1.66 22.13 3.50
CA SER A 66 -3.06 21.87 3.13
C SER A 66 -3.44 22.23 1.68
N CYS A 67 -2.51 22.16 0.73
CA CYS A 67 -2.80 22.53 -0.65
C CYS A 67 -3.70 21.49 -1.37
N PRO A 68 -4.55 21.89 -2.33
CA PRO A 68 -5.38 20.96 -3.11
C PRO A 68 -4.57 19.89 -3.86
N GLY A 69 -3.32 20.19 -4.23
CA GLY A 69 -2.42 19.23 -4.87
C GLY A 69 -2.03 18.06 -3.99
N ARG A 70 -1.71 18.30 -2.70
CA ARG A 70 -1.48 17.23 -1.72
C ARG A 70 -2.72 16.34 -1.64
N ARG A 71 -3.91 16.94 -1.46
CA ARG A 71 -5.19 16.23 -1.38
C ARG A 71 -5.45 15.31 -2.59
N LEU A 72 -5.27 15.80 -3.80
CA LEU A 72 -5.46 15.01 -5.02
C LEU A 72 -4.55 13.78 -5.07
N ILE A 73 -3.27 13.92 -4.70
CA ILE A 73 -2.31 12.82 -4.69
C ILE A 73 -2.65 11.80 -3.60
N ILE A 74 -2.96 12.29 -2.39
CA ILE A 74 -3.39 11.43 -1.28
C ILE A 74 -4.60 10.59 -1.71
N ASP A 75 -5.61 11.19 -2.33
CA ASP A 75 -6.79 10.49 -2.83
C ASP A 75 -6.42 9.41 -3.86
N PHE A 76 -5.47 9.67 -4.77
CA PHE A 76 -5.00 8.65 -5.71
C PHE A 76 -4.43 7.42 -5.01
N PHE A 77 -3.58 7.62 -4.00
CA PHE A 77 -2.93 6.53 -3.29
C PHE A 77 -3.92 5.76 -2.39
N ALA A 78 -4.77 6.48 -1.66
CA ALA A 78 -5.79 5.89 -0.77
C ALA A 78 -6.75 4.95 -1.54
N HIS A 79 -7.19 5.37 -2.74
CA HIS A 79 -8.17 4.63 -3.52
C HIS A 79 -7.61 3.58 -4.47
N ARG A 80 -6.38 3.75 -5.00
CA ARG A 80 -5.94 2.94 -6.16
C ARG A 80 -4.74 2.03 -5.93
N ASN A 81 -3.90 2.25 -4.92
CA ASN A 81 -2.58 1.60 -4.94
C ASN A 81 -1.91 1.28 -3.60
N ILE A 82 -2.62 1.32 -2.47
CA ILE A 82 -1.96 1.14 -1.17
C ILE A 82 -1.19 -0.18 -1.03
N SER A 83 -1.77 -1.29 -1.50
CA SER A 83 -1.25 -2.63 -1.23
C SER A 83 0.01 -2.95 -2.02
N LYS A 84 0.21 -2.29 -3.17
CA LYS A 84 1.46 -2.43 -3.95
C LYS A 84 2.56 -1.49 -3.47
N PHE A 85 2.20 -0.46 -2.74
CA PHE A 85 3.13 0.59 -2.35
C PHE A 85 3.67 0.38 -0.93
N LEU A 86 2.80 0.10 0.04
CA LEU A 86 3.22 -0.08 1.43
C LEU A 86 3.93 -1.42 1.69
N GLY A 87 3.83 -2.37 0.76
CA GLY A 87 4.44 -3.70 0.88
C GLY A 87 5.82 -3.83 0.20
N THR A 88 6.36 -2.76 -0.40
CA THR A 88 7.67 -2.79 -1.06
C THR A 88 8.67 -1.95 -0.28
N GLU A 89 9.97 -2.23 -0.42
CA GLU A 89 11.06 -1.44 0.20
C GLU A 89 11.05 0.04 -0.21
N ASP A 90 10.36 0.36 -1.31
CA ASP A 90 10.20 1.72 -1.81
C ASP A 90 9.44 2.66 -0.86
N TYR A 91 8.76 2.16 0.19
CA TYR A 91 8.03 3.05 1.10
C TYR A 91 8.96 4.07 1.79
N ASN A 92 10.22 3.68 2.05
CA ASN A 92 11.24 4.53 2.70
C ASN A 92 11.66 5.73 1.86
N THR A 93 11.32 5.74 0.57
CA THR A 93 11.74 6.79 -0.35
C THR A 93 10.73 7.95 -0.37
N TYR A 94 9.55 7.77 0.21
CA TYR A 94 8.51 8.79 0.26
C TYR A 94 8.65 9.67 1.52
N PRO A 95 8.22 10.95 1.45
CA PRO A 95 8.19 11.80 2.64
C PRO A 95 7.32 11.21 3.74
N ALA A 96 7.78 11.25 5.00
CA ALA A 96 7.04 10.70 6.14
C ALA A 96 5.66 11.35 6.32
N GLU A 97 5.56 12.67 6.11
CA GLU A 97 4.28 13.40 6.13
C GLU A 97 3.29 12.86 5.09
N PHE A 98 3.77 12.53 3.90
CA PHE A 98 2.93 11.97 2.84
C PHE A 98 2.36 10.61 3.23
N LEU A 99 3.20 9.74 3.80
CA LEU A 99 2.78 8.43 4.27
C LEU A 99 1.68 8.57 5.33
N TRP A 100 1.88 9.47 6.29
CA TRP A 100 0.90 9.77 7.33
C TRP A 100 -0.44 10.23 6.73
N ASP A 101 -0.40 11.22 5.84
CA ASP A 101 -1.61 11.77 5.21
C ASP A 101 -2.37 10.70 4.40
N VAL A 102 -1.65 9.81 3.72
CA VAL A 102 -2.23 8.68 2.99
C VAL A 102 -2.90 7.68 3.92
N ILE A 103 -2.29 7.35 5.06
CA ILE A 103 -2.87 6.45 6.06
C ILE A 103 -4.14 7.05 6.66
N VAL A 104 -4.10 8.33 7.06
CA VAL A 104 -5.28 9.05 7.59
C VAL A 104 -6.40 9.03 6.57
N ARG A 105 -6.10 9.34 5.30
CA ARG A 105 -7.11 9.33 4.25
C ARG A 105 -7.66 7.93 3.99
N LEU A 106 -6.81 6.91 4.03
CA LEU A 106 -7.22 5.52 3.87
C LEU A 106 -8.24 5.11 4.93
N HIS A 107 -8.03 5.48 6.20
CA HIS A 107 -9.00 5.24 7.27
C HIS A 107 -10.33 5.96 7.07
N GLN A 108 -10.33 7.12 6.39
CA GLN A 108 -11.57 7.85 6.09
C GLN A 108 -12.36 7.22 4.93
N VAL A 109 -11.67 6.71 3.91
CA VAL A 109 -12.33 6.24 2.67
C VAL A 109 -12.61 4.74 2.67
N ARG A 110 -11.91 3.96 3.50
CA ARG A 110 -12.19 2.54 3.68
C ARG A 110 -13.08 2.38 4.91
N PRO A 111 -14.19 1.66 4.82
CA PRO A 111 -14.94 1.31 6.01
C PRO A 111 -13.99 0.55 6.95
N SER A 112 -14.01 0.90 8.25
CA SER A 112 -13.38 0.05 9.26
C SER A 112 -13.89 -1.37 9.06
N ALA A 113 -12.99 -2.35 9.19
CA ALA A 113 -13.43 -3.73 9.23
C ALA A 113 -14.55 -3.82 10.27
N LEU A 114 -15.71 -4.34 9.84
CA LEU A 114 -16.88 -4.49 10.70
C LEU A 114 -16.61 -5.44 11.88
N GLU A 115 -15.53 -6.21 11.79
CA GLU A 115 -15.18 -7.27 12.70
C GLU A 115 -13.75 -7.03 13.18
N ASP A 116 -13.58 -7.07 14.49
CA ASP A 116 -12.27 -7.06 15.11
C ASP A 116 -11.62 -8.45 14.89
N PRO A 117 -10.52 -8.55 14.15
CA PRO A 117 -9.85 -9.83 13.94
C PRO A 117 -9.36 -10.45 15.24
N THR A 118 -9.12 -9.64 16.29
CA THR A 118 -8.71 -10.15 17.61
C THR A 118 -9.84 -10.86 18.36
N GLU A 119 -11.11 -10.58 18.04
CA GLU A 119 -12.25 -11.30 18.61
C GLU A 119 -12.47 -12.65 17.93
N LYS A 120 -12.07 -12.79 16.66
CA LYS A 120 -12.28 -14.01 15.87
C LYS A 120 -11.15 -15.02 15.98
N ASN A 121 -9.93 -14.55 16.14
CA ASN A 121 -8.76 -15.40 16.16
C ASN A 121 -8.50 -15.89 17.59
N ASP A 122 -8.25 -17.19 17.74
CA ASP A 122 -7.79 -17.73 19.03
C ASP A 122 -6.42 -17.14 19.40
N LYS A 123 -6.14 -17.03 20.71
CA LYS A 123 -4.88 -16.47 21.23
C LYS A 123 -3.64 -17.15 20.63
N SER A 124 -3.75 -18.45 20.35
CA SER A 124 -2.70 -19.22 19.70
C SER A 124 -2.29 -18.69 18.32
N SER A 125 -3.17 -17.96 17.61
CA SER A 125 -2.87 -17.37 16.31
C SER A 125 -1.84 -16.24 16.37
N TYR A 126 -1.59 -15.69 17.57
CA TYR A 126 -0.65 -14.59 17.81
C TYR A 126 0.54 -15.00 18.68
N HIS A 127 0.55 -16.23 19.21
CA HIS A 127 1.65 -16.71 20.03
C HIS A 127 2.74 -17.30 19.13
N GLU A 128 3.99 -16.92 19.40
CA GLU A 128 5.14 -17.62 18.82
C GLU A 128 5.14 -19.06 19.32
N PRO A 129 5.52 -20.05 18.48
CA PRO A 129 5.69 -21.41 18.95
C PRO A 129 6.78 -21.40 20.03
N VAL A 130 6.43 -21.85 21.23
CA VAL A 130 7.43 -22.17 22.24
C VAL A 130 8.00 -23.52 21.82
N ASP A 131 9.25 -23.53 21.36
CA ASP A 131 9.97 -24.77 21.18
C ASP A 131 10.04 -25.45 22.56
N ASP A 132 9.17 -26.45 22.79
CA ASP A 132 9.21 -27.31 23.97
C ASP A 132 10.45 -28.23 23.87
N GLU A 133 11.64 -27.64 23.74
CA GLU A 133 12.92 -28.31 23.93
C GLU A 133 13.11 -28.62 25.42
N SER A 134 12.29 -29.49 26.03
CA SER A 134 12.60 -30.22 27.29
C SER A 134 11.42 -31.00 27.90
N LYS A 135 10.74 -31.86 27.13
CA LYS A 135 10.00 -32.99 27.74
C LYS A 135 10.29 -34.32 27.05
N SER A 136 11.58 -34.61 26.91
CA SER A 136 12.10 -35.98 26.71
C SER A 136 13.04 -36.34 27.86
N ILE A 137 12.57 -36.19 29.11
CA ILE A 137 13.18 -36.89 30.23
C ILE A 137 12.29 -38.11 30.51
N ASN A 138 12.71 -39.22 29.91
CA ASN A 138 12.60 -40.60 30.42
C ASN A 138 11.28 -41.01 31.08
N GLU A 139 10.34 -41.52 30.28
CA GLU A 139 9.51 -42.65 30.73
C GLU A 139 10.06 -43.95 30.13
N ASP A 140 11.22 -44.35 30.66
CA ASP A 140 11.58 -45.76 30.79
C ASP A 140 10.52 -46.43 31.67
N LYS A 141 9.51 -47.04 31.04
CA LYS A 141 8.81 -48.19 31.64
C LYS A 141 8.85 -49.36 30.68
N GLN A 142 9.92 -50.14 30.85
CA GLN A 142 9.90 -51.59 30.75
C GLN A 142 8.61 -52.18 31.34
N GLY A 143 8.06 -53.13 30.61
CA GLY A 143 6.87 -53.92 30.95
C GLY A 143 6.32 -54.51 29.65
N ASP A 144 7.07 -55.36 28.98
CA ASP A 144 7.11 -56.80 29.24
C ASP A 144 5.74 -57.49 29.06
N GLN A 145 5.78 -58.52 28.21
CA GLN A 145 4.86 -59.66 28.06
C GLN A 145 3.61 -59.56 27.16
N SER A 146 3.80 -60.16 25.98
CA SER A 146 3.20 -61.46 25.63
C SER A 146 1.74 -61.55 25.16
N LYS A 147 1.63 -62.16 23.96
CA LYS A 147 0.61 -63.15 23.53
C LYS A 147 -0.80 -62.63 23.25
N SER A 148 -1.26 -62.83 22.01
CA SER A 148 -2.03 -64.03 21.59
C SER A 148 -2.83 -63.72 20.31
N VAL A 149 -2.44 -64.25 19.14
CA VAL A 149 -3.03 -65.43 18.46
C VAL A 149 -4.50 -65.27 17.98
N ASN A 150 -4.62 -65.24 16.64
CA ASN A 150 -5.63 -65.79 15.71
C ASN A 150 -7.09 -65.29 15.60
N GLY A 151 -7.55 -65.25 14.34
CA GLY A 151 -8.93 -65.50 13.89
C GLY A 151 -9.45 -64.43 12.92
N ALA A 152 -9.29 -64.53 11.60
CA ALA A 152 -10.09 -65.34 10.66
C ALA A 152 -11.62 -65.22 10.85
N SER A 153 -12.30 -64.49 9.96
CA SER A 153 -13.19 -65.10 8.94
C SER A 153 -14.13 -64.09 8.27
N LYS A 154 -14.12 -64.17 6.92
CA LYS A 154 -15.19 -63.97 5.92
C LYS A 154 -15.99 -62.67 5.91
#